data_AF-A0A962YY86-F1
#
_entry.id   AF-A0A962YY86-F1
#
_cell.length_a   1.000
_cell.length_b   1.000
_cell.length_c   1.000
_cell.angle_alpha   90.00
_cell.angle_beta   90.00
_cell.angle_gamma   90.00
#
_symmetry.space_group_name_H-M   'P 1'
#
loop_
_entity.id
_entity.type
_entity.pdbx_description
1 polymer ?
#
loop_
_entity_poly.entity_id
_entity_poly.type
_entity_poly.pdbx_seq_one_letter_code
_entity_poly.pdbx_strand_id
1 'polypeptide(L)'
;MAISITTAGKDGKKLSLSDAVFGQDFNEALIHEVVTAHMAGSRAGTKAQKTRSEVSGGGRKPWRQKGTGRARSGTIRSPIWRSGGVTFAAKPRDYSKKVNRKAYGVAMRSIFSELLRQERLVIVDDFNLAQPKTKEAVSKLAELELNNVLIV
;
A
#
# COMPACT_ATOMS: atom_id res chain seq x y z
N MET A 1 28.35 -14.65 -12.31
CA MET A 1 29.41 -14.85 -11.28
C MET A 1 28.72 -15.08 -9.95
N ALA A 2 29.29 -15.82 -9.00
CA ALA A 2 28.63 -16.07 -7.72
C ALA A 2 28.73 -14.83 -6.82
N ILE A 3 27.59 -14.25 -6.44
CA ILE A 3 27.57 -13.17 -5.45
C ILE A 3 27.65 -13.84 -4.07
N SER A 4 28.65 -13.47 -3.26
CA SER A 4 28.84 -14.08 -1.94
C SER A 4 28.44 -13.13 -0.83
N ILE A 5 27.66 -13.62 0.14
CA ILE A 5 27.34 -12.92 1.38
C ILE A 5 27.83 -13.75 2.57
N THR A 6 28.31 -13.07 3.60
CA THR A 6 28.77 -13.73 4.84
C THR A 6 27.63 -13.79 5.84
N THR A 7 27.46 -14.92 6.50
CA THR A 7 26.47 -15.06 7.57
C THR A 7 26.89 -14.25 8.80
N ALA A 8 25.94 -13.53 9.41
CA ALA A 8 26.18 -12.78 10.63
C ALA A 8 26.23 -13.74 11.82
N GLY A 9 27.37 -13.74 12.52
CA GLY A 9 27.67 -14.64 13.61
C GLY A 9 29.16 -15.01 13.66
N LYS A 10 29.56 -15.77 14.68
CA LYS A 10 30.98 -16.08 14.97
C LYS A 10 31.67 -16.96 13.91
N ASP A 11 30.91 -17.71 13.11
CA ASP A 11 31.44 -18.73 12.19
C ASP A 11 31.46 -18.33 10.71
N GLY A 12 31.09 -17.07 10.38
CA GLY A 12 31.25 -16.41 9.08
C GLY A 12 31.30 -17.30 7.84
N LYS A 13 30.21 -18.00 7.52
CA LYS A 13 30.13 -18.84 6.31
C LYS A 13 29.83 -17.97 5.10
N LYS A 14 30.58 -18.18 4.01
CA LYS A 14 30.30 -17.55 2.71
C LYS A 14 29.22 -18.35 1.98
N LEU A 15 28.07 -17.73 1.74
CA LEU A 15 26.99 -18.32 0.95
C LEU A 15 27.03 -17.80 -0.48
N SER A 16 26.94 -18.72 -1.45
CA SER A 16 26.82 -18.38 -2.88
C SER A 16 25.37 -18.10 -3.23
N LEU A 17 25.09 -16.87 -3.67
CA LEU A 17 23.77 -16.43 -4.14
C LEU A 17 23.66 -16.48 -5.67
N SER A 18 22.43 -16.67 -6.15
CA SER A 18 22.13 -16.70 -7.59
C SER A 18 22.18 -15.31 -8.21
N ASP A 19 23.04 -15.16 -9.22
CA ASP A 19 23.20 -13.94 -10.01
C ASP A 19 21.88 -13.49 -10.68
N ALA A 20 21.06 -14.46 -11.11
CA ALA A 20 19.78 -14.18 -11.76
C ALA A 20 18.74 -13.49 -10.84
N VAL A 21 18.95 -13.52 -9.53
CA VAL A 21 18.06 -12.93 -8.52
C VAL A 21 18.68 -11.71 -7.86
N PHE A 22 19.98 -11.76 -7.57
CA PHE A 22 20.71 -10.74 -6.80
C PHE A 22 21.66 -9.86 -7.63
N GLY A 23 21.79 -10.13 -8.93
CA GLY A 23 22.58 -9.34 -9.88
C GLY A 23 21.74 -8.42 -10.78
N GLN A 24 20.48 -8.16 -10.43
CA GLN A 24 19.61 -7.32 -11.26
C GLN A 24 19.93 -5.83 -11.04
N ASP A 25 19.99 -5.07 -12.13
CA ASP A 25 20.15 -3.61 -12.05
C ASP A 25 18.96 -2.94 -11.35
N PHE A 26 19.25 -1.84 -10.67
CA PHE A 26 18.23 -1.04 -9.99
C PHE A 26 17.34 -0.34 -11.02
N ASN A 27 16.03 -0.55 -10.94
CA ASN A 27 15.03 0.12 -11.78
C ASN A 27 14.03 0.88 -10.91
N GLU A 28 14.32 2.15 -10.66
CA GLU A 28 13.52 3.02 -9.81
C GLU A 28 12.07 3.15 -10.28
N ALA A 29 11.87 3.37 -11.59
CA ALA A 29 10.54 3.58 -12.16
C ALA A 29 9.62 2.37 -11.95
N LEU A 30 10.15 1.17 -12.19
CA LEU A 30 9.42 -0.08 -12.01
C LEU A 30 9.11 -0.35 -10.52
N ILE A 31 10.07 -0.08 -9.63
CA ILE A 31 9.86 -0.22 -8.18
C ILE A 31 8.79 0.76 -7.71
N HIS A 32 8.86 2.03 -8.13
CA HIS A 32 7.86 3.05 -7.82
C HIS A 32 6.46 2.65 -8.31
N GLU A 33 6.35 2.09 -9.52
CA GLU A 33 5.08 1.58 -10.06
C GLU A 33 4.49 0.49 -9.16
N VAL A 34 5.29 -0.52 -8.78
CA VAL A 34 4.86 -1.63 -7.92
C VAL A 34 4.44 -1.14 -6.54
N VAL A 35 5.22 -0.25 -5.92
CA VAL A 35 4.91 0.33 -4.60
C VAL A 35 3.63 1.15 -4.67
N THR A 36 3.47 1.98 -5.70
CA THR A 36 2.26 2.77 -5.93
C THR A 36 1.03 1.87 -6.14
N ALA A 37 1.17 0.78 -6.90
CA ALA A 37 0.10 -0.18 -7.12
C ALA A 37 -0.29 -0.91 -5.82
N HIS A 38 0.69 -1.31 -5.02
CA HIS A 38 0.46 -1.91 -3.70
C HIS A 38 -0.28 -0.95 -2.77
N MET A 39 0.21 0.28 -2.61
CA MET A 39 -0.43 1.30 -1.76
C MET A 39 -1.85 1.65 -2.24
N ALA A 40 -2.08 1.68 -3.56
CA ALA A 40 -3.40 1.91 -4.11
C ALA A 40 -4.36 0.74 -3.81
N GLY A 41 -3.90 -0.51 -3.96
CA GLY A 41 -4.67 -1.71 -3.67
C GLY A 41 -5.02 -1.90 -2.19
N SER A 42 -4.20 -1.38 -1.27
CA SER A 42 -4.48 -1.41 0.17
C SER A 42 -5.63 -0.48 0.61
N ARG A 43 -6.21 0.31 -0.31
CA ARG A 43 -7.33 1.21 0.00
C ARG A 43 -8.66 0.46 -0.04
N ALA A 44 -9.41 0.50 1.06
CA ALA A 44 -10.73 -0.15 1.15
C ALA A 44 -11.80 0.45 0.22
N GLY A 45 -11.70 1.73 -0.12
CA GLY A 45 -12.60 2.38 -1.07
C GLY A 45 -14.08 2.46 -0.68
N THR A 46 -14.41 2.37 0.61
CA THR A 46 -15.79 2.27 1.14
C THR A 46 -16.54 3.61 1.27
N LYS A 47 -16.00 4.70 0.73
CA LYS A 47 -16.63 6.03 0.84
C LYS A 47 -17.87 6.12 -0.06
N ALA A 48 -19.03 6.43 0.54
CA ALA A 48 -20.29 6.62 -0.17
C ALA A 48 -21.04 7.87 0.32
N GLN A 49 -21.71 8.57 -0.60
CA GLN A 49 -22.64 9.66 -0.33
C GLN A 49 -23.90 9.49 -1.18
N LYS A 50 -25.02 10.02 -0.71
CA LYS A 50 -26.29 10.00 -1.45
C LYS A 50 -26.34 11.16 -2.43
N THR A 51 -26.60 10.84 -3.69
CA THR A 51 -26.97 11.79 -4.74
C THR A 51 -28.40 12.29 -4.54
N ARG A 52 -28.80 13.33 -5.29
CA ARG A 52 -30.17 13.87 -5.28
C ARG A 52 -31.26 12.81 -5.44
N SER A 53 -31.02 11.79 -6.28
CA SER A 53 -31.97 10.71 -6.56
C SER A 53 -32.06 9.68 -5.43
N GLU A 54 -30.99 9.50 -4.66
CA GLU A 54 -30.89 8.50 -3.59
C GLU A 54 -31.36 9.01 -2.23
N VAL A 55 -31.48 10.33 -2.06
CA VAL A 55 -32.10 10.93 -0.88
C VAL A 55 -33.62 10.68 -0.92
N SER A 56 -34.19 10.24 0.20
CA SER A 56 -35.62 9.99 0.35
C SER A 56 -36.45 11.28 0.31
N GLY A 57 -37.70 11.18 -0.15
CA GLY A 57 -38.66 12.30 -0.22
C GLY A 57 -38.68 13.06 -1.55
N GLY A 58 -39.21 14.29 -1.56
CA GLY A 58 -39.34 15.14 -2.75
C GLY A 58 -40.38 14.63 -3.77
N GLY A 59 -40.14 14.87 -5.07
CA GLY A 59 -41.03 14.44 -6.17
C GLY A 59 -42.08 15.48 -6.56
N ARG A 60 -42.71 16.15 -5.58
CA ARG A 60 -43.55 17.32 -5.83
C ARG A 60 -42.72 18.60 -5.84
N LYS A 61 -43.03 19.50 -6.78
CA LYS A 61 -42.44 20.83 -6.82
C LYS A 61 -42.78 21.62 -5.54
N PRO A 62 -41.81 22.23 -4.83
CA PRO A 62 -42.06 22.90 -3.57
C PRO A 62 -43.09 24.05 -3.66
N TRP A 63 -43.07 24.80 -4.78
CA TRP A 63 -44.05 25.85 -5.07
C TRP A 63 -44.18 26.09 -6.58
N ARG A 64 -45.25 26.80 -6.98
CA ARG A 64 -45.51 27.20 -8.38
C ARG A 64 -44.37 28.02 -8.98
N GLN A 65 -44.22 27.96 -10.31
CA GLN A 65 -43.08 28.55 -11.05
C GLN A 65 -42.97 30.09 -10.92
N LYS A 66 -44.10 30.77 -10.70
CA LYS A 66 -44.23 32.24 -10.60
C LYS A 66 -45.32 32.59 -9.57
N GLY A 67 -45.36 33.84 -9.11
CA GLY A 67 -46.43 34.38 -8.24
C GLY A 67 -46.28 34.09 -6.74
N THR A 68 -45.08 33.73 -6.28
CA THR A 68 -44.80 33.44 -4.85
C THR A 68 -43.77 34.38 -4.22
N GLY A 69 -43.12 35.26 -4.99
CA GLY A 69 -42.03 36.13 -4.52
C GLY A 69 -40.74 35.40 -4.12
N ARG A 70 -40.71 34.05 -4.17
CA ARG A 70 -39.57 33.21 -3.81
C ARG A 70 -38.74 32.84 -5.04
N ALA A 71 -37.46 32.51 -4.84
CA ALA A 71 -36.61 31.92 -5.87
C ALA A 71 -37.26 30.64 -6.45
N ARG A 72 -36.94 30.26 -7.69
CA ARG A 72 -37.52 29.05 -8.30
C ARG A 72 -36.86 27.79 -7.75
N SER A 73 -37.66 26.78 -7.42
CA SER A 73 -37.15 25.49 -6.97
C SER A 73 -37.91 24.32 -7.60
N GLY A 74 -37.18 23.28 -8.01
CA GLY A 74 -37.73 22.08 -8.64
C GLY A 74 -37.99 20.95 -7.64
N THR A 75 -37.19 20.83 -6.58
CA THR A 75 -37.28 19.76 -5.59
C THR A 75 -36.59 20.18 -4.29
N ILE A 76 -37.09 19.68 -3.16
CA ILE A 76 -36.44 19.83 -1.85
C ILE A 76 -35.17 18.98 -1.71
N ARG A 77 -34.93 18.01 -2.61
CA ARG A 77 -33.75 17.14 -2.58
C ARG A 77 -32.50 17.76 -3.23
N SER A 78 -32.60 18.96 -3.79
CA SER A 78 -31.49 19.64 -4.47
C SER A 78 -30.32 19.91 -3.50
N PRO A 79 -29.04 19.84 -3.94
CA PRO A 79 -27.85 20.12 -3.12
C PRO A 79 -27.83 21.49 -2.43
N ILE A 80 -28.65 22.43 -2.90
CA ILE A 80 -28.78 23.77 -2.31
C ILE A 80 -29.52 23.72 -0.96
N TRP A 81 -30.32 22.67 -0.72
CA TRP A 81 -31.07 22.50 0.53
C TRP A 81 -30.24 21.75 1.58
N ARG A 82 -30.46 22.07 2.87
CA ARG A 82 -29.69 21.52 4.01
C ARG A 82 -29.66 19.98 4.04
N SER A 83 -30.76 19.31 3.71
CA SER A 83 -30.89 17.84 3.67
C SER A 83 -30.95 17.29 2.24
N GLY A 84 -30.51 18.08 1.26
CA GLY A 84 -30.42 17.69 -0.13
C GLY A 84 -29.32 16.66 -0.40
N GLY A 85 -29.36 16.05 -1.58
CA GLY A 85 -28.29 15.16 -2.03
C GLY A 85 -27.03 15.91 -2.43
N VAL A 86 -25.89 15.23 -2.42
CA VAL A 86 -24.58 15.83 -2.73
C VAL A 86 -24.30 15.80 -4.23
N THR A 87 -23.79 16.90 -4.80
CA THR A 87 -23.30 16.96 -6.18
C THR A 87 -21.95 16.24 -6.27
N PHE A 88 -21.74 15.40 -7.30
CA PHE A 88 -20.55 14.55 -7.43
C PHE A 88 -20.29 13.70 -6.17
N ALA A 89 -21.36 13.10 -5.65
CA ALA A 89 -21.32 12.24 -4.48
C ALA A 89 -20.26 11.13 -4.67
N ALA A 90 -19.43 10.94 -3.65
CA ALA A 90 -18.47 9.84 -3.65
C ALA A 90 -19.21 8.50 -3.74
N LYS A 91 -18.65 7.58 -4.53
CA LYS A 91 -19.12 6.21 -4.65
C LYS A 91 -18.01 5.24 -4.26
N PRO A 92 -18.37 4.08 -3.68
CA PRO A 92 -17.41 3.02 -3.48
C PRO A 92 -16.76 2.64 -4.80
N ARG A 93 -15.45 2.45 -4.80
CA ARG A 93 -14.70 2.09 -6.01
C ARG A 93 -13.47 1.27 -5.66
N ASP A 94 -13.03 0.49 -6.63
CA ASP A 94 -11.75 -0.18 -6.59
C ASP A 94 -10.62 0.79 -6.99
N TYR A 95 -9.50 0.70 -6.26
CA TYR A 95 -8.27 1.46 -6.49
C TYR A 95 -7.15 0.58 -7.03
N SER A 96 -7.39 -0.72 -7.22
CA SER A 96 -6.41 -1.68 -7.69
C SER A 96 -5.81 -1.25 -9.03
N LYS A 97 -4.49 -1.42 -9.15
CA LYS A 97 -3.73 -1.18 -10.37
C LYS A 97 -3.07 -2.49 -10.76
N LYS A 98 -3.34 -2.97 -11.97
CA LYS A 98 -2.74 -4.21 -12.46
C LYS A 98 -1.27 -4.00 -12.78
N VAL A 99 -0.42 -4.83 -12.19
CA VAL A 99 0.99 -4.97 -12.55
C VAL A 99 1.19 -6.32 -13.23
N ASN A 100 1.95 -6.35 -14.33
CA ASN A 100 2.26 -7.60 -15.02
C ASN A 100 3.15 -8.50 -14.15
N ARG A 101 2.86 -9.81 -14.11
CA ARG A 101 3.60 -10.77 -13.27
C ARG A 101 5.12 -10.75 -13.51
N LYS A 102 5.55 -10.61 -14.76
CA LYS A 102 6.97 -10.50 -15.12
C LYS A 102 7.59 -9.21 -14.57
N ALA A 103 6.87 -8.09 -14.66
CA ALA A 103 7.30 -6.79 -14.16
C ALA A 103 7.46 -6.83 -12.62
N TYR A 104 6.48 -7.41 -11.91
CA TYR A 104 6.58 -7.61 -10.47
C TYR A 104 7.81 -8.48 -10.08
N GLY A 105 8.04 -9.58 -10.78
CA GLY A 105 9.21 -10.43 -10.55
C GLY A 105 10.55 -9.70 -10.73
N VAL A 106 10.65 -8.86 -11.76
CA VAL A 106 11.85 -8.02 -11.99
C VAL A 106 11.99 -6.96 -10.90
N ALA A 107 10.91 -6.31 -10.47
CA ALA A 107 10.94 -5.33 -9.38
C ALA A 107 11.46 -5.92 -8.06
N MET A 108 10.98 -7.12 -7.70
CA MET A 108 11.43 -7.82 -6.50
C MET A 108 12.91 -8.19 -6.56
N ARG A 109 13.38 -8.70 -7.71
CA ARG A 109 14.82 -8.99 -7.89
C ARG A 109 15.67 -7.72 -7.83
N SER A 110 15.20 -6.65 -8.46
CA SER A 110 15.87 -5.35 -8.47
C SER A 110 16.06 -4.79 -7.05
N ILE A 111 15.02 -4.86 -6.20
CA ILE A 111 15.13 -4.37 -4.82
C ILE A 111 16.01 -5.26 -3.94
N PHE A 112 15.96 -6.59 -4.08
CA PHE A 112 16.85 -7.49 -3.33
C PHE A 112 18.32 -7.34 -3.74
N SER A 113 18.57 -7.14 -5.03
CA SER A 113 19.91 -6.84 -5.54
C SER A 113 20.42 -5.52 -4.97
N GLU A 114 19.56 -4.52 -4.85
CA GLU A 114 19.91 -3.22 -4.27
C GLU A 114 20.17 -3.30 -2.75
N LEU A 115 19.36 -4.04 -2.00
CA LEU A 115 19.59 -4.28 -0.58
C LEU A 115 20.94 -4.97 -0.33
N LEU A 116 21.33 -5.88 -1.22
CA LEU A 116 22.62 -6.54 -1.17
C LEU A 116 23.77 -5.56 -1.51
N ARG A 117 23.63 -4.74 -2.55
CA ARG A 117 24.61 -3.69 -2.90
C ARG A 117 24.84 -2.67 -1.78
N GLN A 118 23.80 -2.37 -1.02
CA GLN A 118 23.86 -1.45 0.12
C GLN A 118 24.33 -2.11 1.42
N GLU A 119 24.69 -3.40 1.40
CA GLU A 119 25.07 -4.18 2.60
C GLU A 119 23.96 -4.22 3.68
N ARG A 120 22.70 -4.10 3.26
CA ARG A 120 21.52 -4.09 4.14
C ARG A 120 20.81 -5.43 4.23
N LEU A 121 21.21 -6.40 3.40
CA LEU A 121 20.76 -7.77 3.50
C LEU A 121 21.73 -8.53 4.40
N VAL A 122 21.23 -9.12 5.48
CA VAL A 122 22.02 -9.92 6.43
C VAL A 122 21.43 -11.32 6.46
N ILE A 123 22.29 -12.33 6.32
CA ILE A 123 21.88 -13.74 6.43
C ILE A 123 22.30 -14.25 7.80
N VAL A 124 21.36 -14.86 8.51
CA VAL A 124 21.60 -15.53 9.80
C VAL A 124 21.33 -17.01 9.59
N ASP A 125 22.30 -17.86 9.92
CA ASP A 125 22.17 -19.32 9.72
C ASP A 125 21.08 -19.93 10.60
N ASP A 126 21.00 -19.49 11.86
CA ASP A 126 20.00 -19.97 12.82
C ASP A 126 19.57 -18.86 13.78
N PHE A 127 18.26 -18.67 13.92
CA PHE A 127 17.65 -17.69 14.82
C PHE A 127 16.73 -18.39 15.84
N ASN A 128 17.32 -19.22 16.69
CA ASN A 128 16.57 -19.97 17.70
C ASN A 128 16.41 -19.20 19.03
N LEU A 129 15.19 -19.08 19.55
CA LEU A 129 14.95 -18.56 20.90
C LEU A 129 14.65 -19.72 21.84
N ALA A 130 15.30 -19.77 23.01
CA ALA A 130 15.07 -20.83 23.97
C ALA A 130 13.66 -20.78 24.56
N GLN A 131 13.12 -19.57 24.72
CA GLN A 131 11.73 -19.33 25.10
C GLN A 131 11.14 -18.24 24.20
N PRO A 132 9.81 -18.21 23.95
CA PRO A 132 9.15 -17.16 23.19
C PRO A 132 9.06 -15.85 24.01
N LYS A 133 10.21 -15.28 24.34
CA LYS A 133 10.38 -14.08 25.16
C LYS A 133 10.97 -12.95 24.31
N THR A 134 10.28 -11.81 24.29
CA THR A 134 10.73 -10.62 23.56
C THR A 134 12.08 -10.10 24.04
N LYS A 135 12.38 -10.24 25.33
CA LYS A 135 13.68 -9.87 25.91
C LYS A 135 14.83 -10.66 25.28
N GLU A 136 14.67 -11.97 25.09
CA GLU A 136 15.68 -12.82 24.46
C GLU A 136 15.87 -12.42 22.98
N ALA A 137 14.79 -12.11 22.27
CA ALA A 137 14.85 -11.63 20.90
C ALA A 137 15.62 -10.31 20.76
N VAL A 138 15.35 -9.32 21.63
CA VAL A 138 16.05 -8.04 21.62
C VAL A 138 17.54 -8.22 21.94
N SER A 139 17.89 -9.07 22.91
CA SER A 139 19.29 -9.37 23.21
C SER A 139 20.03 -9.98 22.02
N LYS A 140 19.41 -10.94 21.32
CA LYS A 140 20.00 -11.52 20.10
C LYS A 140 20.18 -10.51 18.97
N LEU A 141 19.22 -9.61 18.76
CA LEU A 141 19.34 -8.57 17.74
C LEU A 141 20.47 -7.58 18.10
N ALA A 142 20.66 -7.28 19.38
CA ALA A 142 21.76 -6.45 19.86
C ALA A 142 23.14 -7.10 19.66
N GLU A 143 23.26 -8.42 19.81
CA GLU A 143 24.48 -9.17 19.50
C GLU A 143 24.88 -9.09 18.01
N LEU A 144 23.89 -8.91 17.13
CA LEU A 144 24.08 -8.76 15.69
C LEU A 144 24.17 -7.29 15.23
N GLU A 145 24.13 -6.33 16.17
CA GLU A 145 24.13 -4.88 15.91
C GLU A 145 22.94 -4.41 15.03
N LEU A 146 21.81 -5.11 15.09
CA LEU A 146 20.63 -4.85 14.28
C LEU A 146 19.58 -4.02 15.04
N ASN A 147 19.44 -2.74 14.67
CA ASN A 147 18.53 -1.80 15.37
C ASN A 147 17.15 -1.65 14.72
N ASN A 148 17.06 -1.69 13.38
CA ASN A 148 15.81 -1.53 12.65
C ASN A 148 15.79 -2.49 11.45
N VAL A 149 15.09 -3.61 11.62
CA VAL A 149 15.14 -4.72 10.67
C VAL A 149 13.76 -5.34 10.43
N LEU A 150 13.60 -5.86 9.22
CA LEU A 150 12.53 -6.78 8.89
C LEU A 150 13.07 -8.21 9.02
N ILE A 151 12.47 -9.01 9.89
CA ILE A 151 12.77 -10.44 10.01
C ILE A 151 11.88 -11.19 9.02
N VAL A 152 12.49 -12.01 8.17
CA VAL A 152 11.82 -12.80 7.11
C VAL A 152 11.96 -14.28 7.43
#